data_AF-A0A1Y4NYD1-F1
#
_entry.id   AF-A0A1Y4NYD1-F1
#
_cell.length_a   1.000
_cell.length_b   1.000
_cell.length_c   1.000
_cell.angle_alpha   90.00
_cell.angle_beta   90.00
_cell.angle_gamma   90.00
#
_symmetry.space_group_name_H-M   'P 1'
#
loop_
_entity.id
_entity.type
_entity.pdbx_description
1 polymer ?
#
loop_
_entity_poly.entity_id
_entity_poly.type
_entity_poly.pdbx_seq_one_letter_code
_entity_poly.pdbx_strand_id
1 'polypeptide(L)'
;MDAEKRVRGSKAAAEEAAGRDPFETLGSKKIHAGRFTVVQDQVRVNGCEQPYDYLEIREGVSVLPFREGSVLLQRQYRYPVRSWQWELPGDLSTRARHRRKLR
;
A
#
# COMPACT_ATOMS: atom_id res chain seq x y z
N MET A 1 -7.35 23.82 -35.28
CA MET A 1 -7.26 22.36 -35.52
C MET A 1 -5.78 22.12 -35.78
N ASP A 2 -4.93 21.75 -34.81
CA ASP A 2 -4.71 20.36 -34.38
C ASP A 2 -3.66 20.32 -33.24
N ALA A 3 -4.02 20.77 -32.05
CA ALA A 3 -3.19 20.56 -30.83
C ALA A 3 -3.86 19.59 -29.84
N GLU A 4 -5.19 19.51 -29.87
CA GLU A 4 -5.99 18.71 -28.93
C GLU A 4 -5.99 17.19 -29.23
N LYS A 5 -5.61 16.80 -30.45
CA LYS A 5 -5.62 15.40 -30.89
C LYS A 5 -4.37 14.62 -30.44
N ARG A 6 -3.27 15.31 -30.12
CA ARG A 6 -1.99 14.70 -29.74
C ARG A 6 -1.95 14.26 -28.27
N VAL A 7 -2.70 14.95 -27.40
CA VAL A 7 -2.79 14.61 -25.96
C VAL A 7 -3.69 13.40 -25.70
N ARG A 8 -4.73 13.20 -26.53
CA ARG A 8 -5.67 12.07 -26.39
C ARG A 8 -5.04 10.71 -26.71
N GLY A 9 -4.05 10.66 -27.61
CA GLY A 9 -3.34 9.42 -27.95
C GLY A 9 -2.41 8.91 -26.85
N SER A 10 -1.86 9.81 -26.02
CA SER A 10 -1.00 9.45 -24.88
C SER A 10 -1.78 8.91 -23.69
N LYS A 11 -3.03 9.36 -23.50
CA LYS A 11 -3.88 8.96 -22.37
C LYS A 11 -4.46 7.55 -22.58
N ALA A 12 -4.87 7.23 -23.81
CA ALA A 12 -5.42 5.93 -24.17
C ALA A 12 -4.41 4.77 -23.99
N ALA A 13 -3.15 4.95 -24.37
CA ALA A 13 -2.12 3.91 -24.19
C ALA A 13 -1.73 3.68 -22.72
N ALA A 14 -1.78 4.72 -21.88
CA ALA A 14 -1.54 4.60 -20.44
C ALA A 14 -2.72 3.94 -19.71
N GLU A 15 -3.94 4.15 -20.21
CA GLU A 15 -5.18 3.58 -19.66
C GLU A 15 -5.37 2.12 -20.10
N GLU A 16 -4.88 1.74 -21.28
CA GLU A 16 -4.89 0.36 -21.78
C GLU A 16 -3.80 -0.51 -21.11
N ALA A 17 -2.67 0.10 -20.72
CA ALA A 17 -1.65 -0.54 -19.86
C ALA A 17 -2.11 -0.70 -18.39
N ALA A 18 -3.10 0.09 -17.95
CA ALA A 18 -3.65 -0.01 -16.59
C ALA A 18 -4.56 -1.24 -16.39
N GLY A 19 -4.90 -1.97 -17.46
CA GLY A 19 -5.80 -3.13 -17.42
C GLY A 19 -5.11 -4.50 -17.26
N ARG A 20 -3.77 -4.57 -17.34
CA ARG A 20 -3.01 -5.82 -17.11
C ARG A 20 -2.14 -5.64 -15.89
N ASP A 21 -2.19 -6.60 -14.97
CA ASP A 21 -1.25 -6.67 -13.87
C ASP A 21 0.18 -6.72 -14.48
N PRO A 22 1.04 -5.71 -14.21
CA PRO A 22 2.37 -5.69 -14.80
C PRO A 22 3.28 -6.80 -14.26
N PHE A 23 2.84 -7.51 -13.22
CA PHE A 23 3.57 -8.58 -12.56
C PHE A 23 2.82 -9.91 -12.70
N GLU A 24 3.55 -10.97 -13.06
CA GLU A 24 3.10 -12.35 -12.94
C GLU A 24 3.91 -13.04 -11.84
N THR A 25 3.27 -13.46 -10.74
CA THR A 25 3.96 -14.19 -9.66
C THR A 25 4.17 -15.66 -10.06
N LEU A 26 5.43 -16.07 -10.18
CA LEU A 26 5.86 -17.42 -10.53
C LEU A 26 6.00 -18.33 -9.30
N GLY A 27 6.28 -17.75 -8.14
CA GLY A 27 6.44 -18.47 -6.88
C GLY A 27 6.52 -17.49 -5.71
N SER A 28 6.19 -17.96 -4.51
CA SER A 28 6.16 -17.14 -3.31
C SER A 28 6.66 -17.92 -2.11
N LYS A 29 7.46 -17.27 -1.26
CA LYS A 29 7.92 -17.81 0.02
C LYS A 29 7.74 -16.78 1.13
N LYS A 30 7.27 -17.25 2.28
CA LYS A 30 7.19 -16.43 3.50
C LYS A 30 8.36 -16.71 4.42
N ILE A 31 8.93 -15.64 4.97
CA ILE A 31 10.00 -15.67 5.97
C ILE A 31 9.51 -14.90 7.20
N HIS A 32 9.44 -15.58 8.34
CA HIS A 32 9.04 -14.97 9.60
C HIS A 32 10.28 -14.47 10.35
N ALA A 33 10.31 -13.18 10.65
CA ALA A 33 11.38 -12.51 11.38
C ALA A 33 10.79 -11.73 12.55
N GLY A 34 10.70 -12.39 13.71
CA GLY A 34 10.05 -11.84 14.90
C GLY A 34 8.57 -11.52 14.63
N ARG A 35 8.19 -10.24 14.76
CA ARG A 35 6.82 -9.77 14.50
C ARG A 35 6.50 -9.48 13.03
N PHE A 36 7.49 -9.61 12.15
CA PHE A 36 7.35 -9.28 10.73
C PHE A 36 7.31 -10.56 9.89
N THR A 37 6.55 -10.51 8.80
CA THR A 37 6.59 -11.53 7.75
C THR A 37 7.06 -10.85 6.47
N VAL A 38 8.22 -11.28 5.98
CA VAL A 38 8.74 -10.90 4.67
C VAL A 38 8.19 -11.92 3.67
N VAL A 39 7.59 -11.43 2.59
CA VAL A 39 7.21 -12.25 1.44
C VAL A 39 8.25 -12.01 0.35
N GLN A 40 8.82 -13.10 -0.15
CA GLN A 40 9.75 -13.10 -1.27
C GLN A 40 9.08 -13.80 -2.44
N ASP A 41 8.72 -13.03 -3.45
CA ASP A 41 8.14 -13.54 -4.68
C ASP A 41 9.19 -13.66 -5.77
N GLN A 42 9.04 -14.66 -6.64
CA GLN A 42 9.63 -14.65 -7.98
C GLN A 42 8.57 -14.09 -8.92
N VAL A 43 8.87 -12.99 -9.59
CA VAL A 43 7.92 -12.31 -10.48
C VAL A 43 8.49 -12.22 -11.89
N ARG A 44 7.62 -12.33 -12.89
CA ARG A 44 7.92 -11.96 -14.28
C ARG A 44 7.34 -10.58 -14.56
N VAL A 45 8.20 -9.67 -15.01
CA VAL A 45 7.85 -8.28 -15.35
C VAL A 45 8.48 -7.96 -16.69
N ASN A 46 7.67 -7.55 -17.67
CA ASN A 46 8.14 -7.27 -19.03
C ASN A 46 8.98 -8.41 -19.65
N GLY A 47 8.65 -9.66 -19.31
CA GLY A 47 9.36 -10.86 -19.77
C GLY A 47 10.62 -11.24 -18.98
N CYS A 48 11.04 -10.42 -18.01
CA CYS A 48 12.20 -10.69 -17.15
C CYS A 48 11.77 -11.30 -15.81
N GLU A 49 12.42 -12.37 -15.39
CA GLU A 49 12.21 -12.98 -14.06
C GLU A 49 13.15 -12.37 -13.02
N GLN A 50 12.60 -11.99 -11.87
CA GLN A 50 13.36 -11.37 -10.78
C GLN A 50 12.72 -11.64 -9.42
N PRO A 51 13.51 -11.62 -8.32
CA PRO A 51 12.95 -11.60 -6.98
C PRO A 51 12.27 -10.26 -6.66
N TYR A 52 11.23 -10.30 -5.84
CA TYR A 52 10.54 -9.12 -5.31
C TYR A 52 10.15 -9.34 -3.84
N ASP A 53 10.72 -8.53 -2.95
CA ASP A 53 10.54 -8.66 -1.50
C ASP A 53 9.63 -7.56 -0.96
N TYR A 54 8.64 -7.94 -0.14
CA TYR A 54 7.78 -6.99 0.55
C TYR A 54 7.39 -7.47 1.95
N LEU A 55 6.93 -6.55 2.79
CA LEU A 55 6.42 -6.88 4.12
C LEU A 55 4.92 -7.14 4.06
N GLU A 56 4.47 -8.20 4.72
CA GLU A 56 3.05 -8.41 5.00
C GLU A 56 2.61 -7.41 6.08
N ILE A 57 1.95 -6.32 5.66
CA ILE A 57 1.47 -5.25 6.54
C ILE A 57 -0.05 -5.38 6.67
N ARG A 58 -0.54 -5.29 7.90
CA ARG A 58 -1.98 -5.28 8.18
C ARG A 58 -2.59 -3.95 7.74
N GLU A 59 -3.86 -3.99 7.31
CA GLU A 59 -4.63 -2.77 7.05
C GLU A 59 -4.56 -1.84 8.27
N GLY A 60 -4.33 -0.54 8.04
CA GLY A 60 -4.28 0.48 9.08
C GLY A 60 -5.21 1.64 8.73
N VAL A 61 -5.64 2.38 9.76
CA VAL A 61 -6.45 3.57 9.62
C VAL A 61 -5.71 4.75 10.22
N SER A 62 -5.70 5.87 9.52
CA SER A 62 -5.25 7.16 10.03
C SER A 62 -6.41 8.15 9.95
N VAL A 63 -6.55 8.97 10.98
CA VAL A 63 -7.61 9.96 11.11
C VAL A 63 -6.99 11.35 11.01
N LEU A 64 -7.58 12.21 10.19
CA LEU A 64 -7.25 13.64 10.11
C LEU A 64 -8.33 14.45 10.85
N PRO A 65 -8.19 14.65 12.16
CA PRO A 65 -9.18 15.38 12.96
C PRO A 65 -9.04 16.90 12.81
N PHE A 66 -10.17 17.58 12.69
CA PHE A 66 -10.25 19.05 12.68
C PHE A 66 -11.00 19.56 13.90
N ARG A 67 -10.51 20.65 14.49
CA ARG A 67 -11.20 21.41 15.53
C ARG A 67 -10.93 22.90 15.36
N GLU A 68 -12.00 23.68 15.17
CA GLU A 68 -11.90 25.16 15.07
C GLU A 68 -10.86 25.63 14.05
N GLY A 69 -10.83 24.99 12.87
CA GLY A 69 -9.87 25.30 11.80
C GLY A 69 -8.44 24.76 12.01
N SER A 70 -8.18 24.09 13.13
CA SER A 70 -6.88 23.48 13.44
C SER A 70 -6.91 21.96 13.28
N VAL A 71 -5.76 21.35 12.98
CA VAL A 71 -5.57 19.89 12.93
C VAL A 71 -5.02 19.40 14.26
N LEU A 72 -5.62 18.35 14.81
CA LEU A 72 -5.11 17.71 16.03
C LEU A 72 -4.10 16.62 15.68
N LEU A 73 -2.91 16.71 16.29
CA LEU A 73 -1.82 15.76 16.11
C LEU A 73 -1.46 15.10 17.46
N GLN A 74 -0.88 13.91 17.41
CA GLN A 74 -0.27 13.27 18.58
C GLN A 74 1.26 13.32 18.48
N ARG A 75 1.94 13.40 19.63
CA ARG A 75 3.39 13.34 19.70
C ARG A 75 3.82 11.93 20.12
N GLN A 76 4.41 11.18 19.21
CA GLN A 76 4.81 9.78 19.44
C GLN A 76 6.31 9.60 19.25
N TYR A 77 6.96 8.86 20.17
CA TYR A 77 8.35 8.46 20.00
C TYR A 77 8.45 7.24 19.09
N ARG A 78 9.20 7.35 17.99
CA ARG A 78 9.43 6.27 17.03
C ARG A 78 10.83 5.69 17.22
N TYR A 79 10.92 4.56 17.92
CA TYR A 79 12.19 3.88 18.21
C TYR A 79 13.10 3.65 16.98
N PRO A 80 12.60 3.18 15.81
CA PRO A 80 13.47 2.91 14.65
C PRO A 80 14.24 4.14 14.12
N VAL A 81 13.65 5.33 14.27
CA VAL A 81 14.26 6.61 13.84
C VAL A 81 14.79 7.44 15.02
N ARG A 82 14.59 6.95 16.26
CA ARG A 82 15.05 7.54 17.53
C ARG A 82 14.60 9.00 17.76
N SER A 83 13.42 9.37 17.30
CA SER A 83 12.90 10.74 17.41
C SER A 83 11.44 10.80 17.84
N TRP A 84 11.06 11.94 18.43
CA TRP A 84 9.66 12.30 18.67
C TRP A 84 9.10 12.95 17.41
N GLN A 85 7.99 12.43 16.91
CA GLN A 85 7.32 12.93 15.72
C GLN A 85 5.89 13.38 16.04
N TRP A 86 5.44 14.41 15.33
CA TRP A 86 4.03 14.77 15.28
C TRP A 86 3.36 13.98 14.17
N GLU A 87 2.33 13.21 14.53
CA GLU A 87 1.69 12.27 13.63
C GLU A 87 0.17 12.36 13.74
N LEU A 88 -0.51 11.96 12.67
CA LEU A 88 -1.95 11.74 12.73
C LEU A 88 -2.26 10.56 13.66
N PRO A 89 -3.33 10.65 14.46
CA PRO A 89 -3.85 9.48 15.17
C PRO A 89 -4.11 8.33 14.20
N GLY A 90 -3.61 7.14 14.50
CA GLY A 90 -3.82 5.97 13.66
C GLY A 90 -3.29 4.69 14.31
N ASP A 91 -3.88 3.57 13.92
CA ASP A 91 -3.47 2.23 14.36
C ASP A 91 -3.79 1.19 13.29
N LEU A 92 -3.23 -0.01 13.46
CA LEU A 92 -3.53 -1.18 12.65
C LEU A 92 -4.94 -1.70 12.96
N SER A 93 -5.75 -1.86 11.92
CA SER A 93 -7.08 -2.43 12.04
C SER A 93 -7.01 -3.89 12.50
N THR A 94 -7.66 -4.20 13.62
CA THR A 94 -7.96 -5.56 14.05
C THR A 94 -9.21 -6.02 13.34
N ARG A 95 -9.07 -6.51 12.10
CA ARG A 95 -10.15 -7.21 11.42
C ARG A 95 -10.40 -8.59 12.07
N ALA A 96 -10.97 -8.60 13.28
CA ALA A 96 -11.68 -9.76 13.79
C ALA A 96 -13.03 -9.78 13.06
N ARG A 97 -13.14 -10.57 11.98
CA ARG A 97 -14.40 -10.70 11.22
C ARG A 97 -15.52 -11.10 12.17
N HIS A 98 -16.45 -10.18 12.44
CA HIS A 98 -17.73 -10.50 13.03
C HIS A 98 -18.58 -11.19 11.95
N ARG A 99 -18.37 -12.50 11.74
CA ARG A 99 -19.31 -13.33 10.98
C ARG A 99 -20.56 -13.49 11.84
N ARG A 100 -21.50 -12.53 11.77
CA ARG A 100 -22.89 -12.79 12.16
C ARG A 100 -23.41 -13.86 11.22
N LYS A 101 -23.46 -15.11 11.68
CA LYS A 101 -24.34 -16.11 11.08
C LYS A 101 -25.75 -15.61 11.30
N LEU A 102 -26.42 -15.11 10.26
CA LEU A 102 -27.87 -15.06 10.25
C LEU A 102 -28.36 -16.50 10.41
N ARG A 103 -29.18 -16.72 11.44
CA ARG A 103 -30.04 -17.89 11.58
C ARG A 103 -31.39 -17.55 10.95
#